data_AF-A0A521UHL9-F1
#
_entry.id   AF-A0A521UHL9-F1
#
_cell.length_a   1.000
_cell.length_b   1.000
_cell.length_c   1.000
_cell.angle_alpha   90.00
_cell.angle_beta   90.00
_cell.angle_gamma   90.00
#
_symmetry.space_group_name_H-M   'P 1'
#
loop_
_entity.id
_entity.type
_entity.pdbx_description
1 polymer ?
#
loop_
_entity_poly.entity_id
_entity_poly.type
_entity_poly.pdbx_seq_one_letter_code
_entity_poly.pdbx_strand_id
1 'polypeptide(L)'
;MTHLTRSALLFALLMASCRRREETASSGAAPAVPTLAPAPAPPAPAPTTQTGPFGIPIPAIPGLPTLGTPQPNQGPAAPQGASAIETAPLPPGAVEPDGSFTLPFLEQEAQYLISTLSANLEPNHQSRVANIPLNFVNSLTEVNAAAGCTRGGRAFMVATAAILVLHGATAEARAVDEIAGTRLLQDYTDRTVRMINQEQLVRGLPDGVVPSAMAFNPQKLARQRYLYDVQIAFILGHELAHHYRGHTGCANGAPATQQQGDLEDLERAVSNLAPLFNQPLEVEADTWGTVNVLDTGSRRTSGRWTEEGAVMSMNFFERLEGLRGSSPLLYFVRSHPPAAIRRPVIQLWSSQWRNGVRPPAIGAAQGGSNGGSPLPFPLPFPLPGR
;
A
#
# COMPACT_ATOMS: atom_id res chain seq x y z
N MET A 1 41.98 29.90 -28.68
CA MET A 1 43.40 29.98 -28.29
C MET A 1 43.52 29.39 -26.89
N THR A 2 43.91 28.11 -26.80
CA THR A 2 45.10 27.60 -26.05
C THR A 2 44.96 27.77 -24.53
N HIS A 3 44.79 26.73 -23.71
CA HIS A 3 45.70 25.58 -23.56
C HIS A 3 45.03 24.30 -23.00
N LEU A 4 45.60 23.18 -23.42
CA LEU A 4 45.38 21.80 -23.00
C LEU A 4 46.17 21.41 -21.73
N THR A 5 45.72 20.28 -21.15
CA THR A 5 46.48 19.20 -20.45
C THR A 5 46.93 19.38 -18.99
N ARG A 6 46.46 18.48 -18.10
CA ARG A 6 47.21 17.27 -17.67
C ARG A 6 46.45 16.42 -16.61
N SER A 7 46.36 15.11 -16.91
CA SER A 7 46.58 13.92 -16.06
C SER A 7 45.68 13.70 -14.82
N ALA A 8 44.82 12.66 -14.74
CA ALA A 8 45.06 11.20 -14.79
C ALA A 8 46.09 10.70 -13.76
N LEU A 9 45.62 10.26 -12.59
CA LEU A 9 46.12 9.11 -11.79
C LEU A 9 45.42 9.11 -10.42
N LEU A 10 44.58 8.11 -10.11
CA LEU A 10 44.55 7.46 -8.79
C LEU A 10 43.73 6.16 -8.91
N PHE A 11 44.35 5.17 -9.55
CA PHE A 11 44.01 3.76 -9.45
C PHE A 11 45.17 3.10 -8.71
N ALA A 12 44.87 2.13 -7.84
CA ALA A 12 45.78 1.30 -7.04
C ALA A 12 46.16 1.81 -5.64
N LEU A 13 45.43 1.33 -4.63
CA LEU A 13 45.97 1.08 -3.29
C LEU A 13 45.05 0.10 -2.53
N LEU A 14 45.25 -1.21 -2.72
CA LEU A 14 44.80 -2.26 -1.79
C LEU A 14 45.41 -3.61 -2.18
N MET A 15 46.61 -3.90 -1.69
CA MET A 15 47.14 -5.25 -1.47
C MET A 15 48.33 -5.21 -0.48
N ALA A 16 48.42 -6.26 0.34
CA ALA A 16 49.41 -6.57 1.40
C ALA A 16 49.11 -5.92 2.78
N SER A 17 49.00 -6.60 3.93
CA SER A 17 49.45 -7.92 4.43
C SER A 17 48.51 -8.30 5.60
N CYS A 18 48.21 -9.56 5.97
CA CYS A 18 49.11 -10.51 6.65
C CYS A 18 48.55 -11.95 6.63
N ARG A 19 49.42 -12.87 6.20
CA ARG A 19 49.52 -14.31 6.53
C ARG A 19 49.98 -14.42 8.02
N ARG A 20 49.84 -15.46 8.86
CA ARG A 20 49.69 -16.92 8.75
C ARG A 20 49.54 -17.48 10.20
N ARG A 21 48.77 -18.56 10.44
CA ARG A 21 49.23 -19.75 11.22
C ARG A 21 48.26 -20.93 11.06
N GLU A 22 48.82 -22.05 10.64
CA GLU A 22 48.26 -23.41 10.63
C GLU A 22 48.65 -24.13 11.93
N GLU A 23 47.84 -25.11 12.35
CA GLU A 23 48.20 -26.50 12.75
C GLU A 23 46.99 -27.17 13.45
N THR A 24 46.26 -28.04 12.72
CA THR A 24 46.26 -29.53 12.77
C THR A 24 45.57 -30.18 13.97
N ALA A 25 44.51 -30.96 13.69
CA ALA A 25 44.32 -32.31 14.23
C ALA A 25 43.27 -33.09 13.39
N SER A 26 43.69 -34.26 12.92
CA SER A 26 42.90 -35.28 12.23
C SER A 26 42.87 -36.54 13.10
N SER A 27 41.68 -37.10 13.35
CA SER A 27 41.40 -38.53 13.57
C SER A 27 39.86 -38.66 13.62
N GLY A 28 39.18 -39.74 13.23
CA GLY A 28 39.50 -41.03 12.64
C GLY A 28 38.13 -41.71 12.47
N ALA A 29 37.88 -42.32 11.31
CA ALA A 29 36.61 -43.00 11.02
C ALA A 29 36.60 -44.44 11.55
N ALA A 30 35.42 -44.94 11.95
CA ALA A 30 35.11 -46.36 12.17
C ALA A 30 33.75 -46.69 11.51
N PRO A 31 33.51 -47.95 11.10
CA PRO A 31 32.60 -48.31 10.02
C PRO A 31 31.12 -48.41 10.44
N ALA A 32 30.23 -48.13 9.48
CA ALA A 32 28.79 -48.14 9.62
C ALA A 32 28.19 -49.56 9.54
N VAL A 33 27.15 -49.80 10.35
CA VAL A 33 26.20 -50.92 10.23
C VAL A 33 25.08 -50.50 9.25
N PRO A 34 24.71 -51.31 8.26
CA PRO A 34 23.68 -50.93 7.30
C PRO A 34 22.28 -51.10 7.89
N THR A 35 21.63 -49.98 8.24
CA THR A 35 20.19 -49.93 8.48
C THR A 35 19.50 -49.60 7.15
N LEU A 36 18.59 -50.47 6.70
CA LEU A 36 17.77 -50.25 5.50
C LEU A 36 16.99 -48.93 5.63
N ALA A 37 17.34 -47.95 4.81
CA ALA A 37 16.62 -46.69 4.71
C ALA A 37 15.26 -46.89 4.03
N PRO A 38 14.18 -46.23 4.51
CA PRO A 38 12.92 -46.20 3.79
C PRO A 38 13.09 -45.53 2.42
N ALA A 39 12.36 -46.03 1.42
CA ALA A 39 12.42 -45.54 0.05
C ALA A 39 12.23 -44.00 -0.03
N PRO A 40 12.99 -43.29 -0.89
CA PRO A 40 12.83 -41.85 -1.05
C PRO A 40 11.41 -41.53 -1.52
N ALA A 41 10.76 -40.59 -0.83
CA ALA A 41 9.48 -40.04 -1.26
C ALA A 41 9.61 -39.46 -2.68
N PRO A 42 8.56 -39.59 -3.52
CA PRO A 42 8.56 -39.04 -4.86
C PRO A 42 8.86 -37.52 -4.82
N PRO A 43 9.61 -36.98 -5.79
CA PRO A 43 9.93 -35.57 -5.83
C PRO A 43 8.63 -34.75 -5.86
N ALA A 44 8.54 -33.76 -4.96
CA ALA A 44 7.44 -32.81 -4.96
C ALA A 44 7.35 -32.13 -6.33
N PRO A 45 6.14 -31.92 -6.89
CA PRO A 45 5.98 -31.26 -8.18
C PRO A 45 6.61 -29.87 -8.13
N ALA A 46 7.39 -29.54 -9.16
CA ALA A 46 8.01 -28.23 -9.29
C ALA A 46 6.94 -27.11 -9.24
N PRO A 47 7.21 -25.98 -8.55
CA PRO A 47 6.27 -24.88 -8.50
C PRO A 47 6.01 -24.37 -9.92
N THR A 48 4.76 -24.50 -10.36
CA THR A 48 4.30 -23.97 -11.64
C THR A 48 4.23 -22.45 -11.55
N THR A 49 4.99 -21.76 -12.40
CA THR A 49 4.86 -20.33 -12.61
C THR A 49 3.48 -20.04 -13.21
N GLN A 50 2.63 -19.32 -12.49
CA GLN A 50 1.37 -18.83 -13.05
C GLN A 50 1.63 -17.56 -13.85
N THR A 51 1.23 -17.57 -15.11
CA THR A 51 1.17 -16.38 -15.96
C THR A 51 -0.13 -15.64 -15.70
N GLY A 52 -0.06 -14.39 -15.22
CA GLY A 52 -1.23 -13.54 -15.06
C GLY A 52 -1.85 -13.11 -16.42
N PRO A 53 -2.98 -12.39 -16.41
CA PRO A 53 -3.74 -12.00 -17.61
C PRO A 53 -3.04 -11.04 -18.60
N PHE A 54 -1.74 -10.79 -18.42
CA PHE A 54 -0.88 -10.02 -19.34
C PHE A 54 0.47 -10.70 -19.62
N GLY A 55 0.60 -12.01 -19.36
CA GLY A 55 1.84 -12.75 -19.60
C GLY A 55 2.98 -12.45 -18.61
N ILE A 56 2.71 -11.70 -17.54
CA ILE A 56 3.68 -11.42 -16.48
C ILE A 56 3.74 -12.65 -15.54
N PRO A 57 4.93 -13.25 -15.32
CA PRO A 57 5.08 -14.36 -14.39
C PRO A 57 4.85 -13.86 -12.96
N ILE A 58 3.89 -14.46 -12.26
CA ILE A 58 3.64 -14.22 -10.84
C ILE A 58 4.45 -15.28 -10.06
N PRO A 59 5.42 -14.88 -9.22
CA PRO A 59 6.12 -15.83 -8.36
C PRO A 59 5.11 -16.48 -7.40
N ALA A 60 5.17 -17.81 -7.25
CA ALA A 60 4.36 -18.52 -6.29
C ALA A 60 4.76 -18.09 -4.87
N ILE A 61 3.89 -17.38 -4.16
CA ILE A 61 4.13 -16.96 -2.78
C ILE A 61 3.63 -18.08 -1.84
N PRO A 62 4.49 -18.71 -1.04
CA PRO A 62 4.09 -19.75 -0.08
C PRO A 62 3.03 -19.21 0.89
N GLY A 63 1.88 -19.88 0.98
CA GLY A 63 0.78 -19.49 1.88
C GLY A 63 -0.28 -18.57 1.26
N LEU A 64 -0.06 -18.01 0.07
CA LEU A 64 -1.15 -17.49 -0.75
C LEU A 64 -1.81 -18.66 -1.49
N PRO A 65 -3.15 -18.76 -1.50
CA PRO A 65 -3.80 -19.73 -2.37
C PRO A 65 -3.38 -19.44 -3.81
N THR A 66 -3.04 -20.49 -4.55
CA THR A 66 -2.80 -20.41 -5.99
C THR A 66 -4.01 -19.70 -6.61
N LEU A 67 -3.81 -18.72 -7.51
CA LEU A 67 -4.91 -18.06 -8.27
C LEU A 67 -5.57 -19.04 -9.27
N GLY A 68 -5.62 -20.32 -8.93
CA GLY A 68 -6.16 -21.42 -9.71
C GLY A 68 -7.63 -21.64 -9.38
N THR A 69 -8.43 -21.67 -10.45
CA THR A 69 -9.90 -21.77 -10.51
C THR A 69 -10.65 -20.57 -9.93
N PRO A 70 -11.56 -19.94 -10.71
CA PRO A 70 -12.38 -18.85 -10.20
C PRO A 70 -13.23 -19.39 -9.05
N GLN A 71 -12.86 -19.05 -7.82
CA GLN A 71 -13.76 -19.18 -6.68
C GLN A 71 -15.03 -18.39 -7.07
N PRO A 72 -16.25 -18.93 -6.87
CA PRO A 72 -17.47 -18.22 -7.23
C PRO A 72 -17.39 -16.83 -6.62
N ASN A 73 -17.38 -15.85 -7.52
CA ASN A 73 -17.17 -14.44 -7.23
C ASN A 73 -18.32 -14.01 -6.30
N GLN A 74 -18.13 -14.12 -4.97
CA GLN A 74 -18.96 -13.37 -4.06
C GLN A 74 -18.59 -11.92 -4.34
N GLY A 75 -19.45 -11.25 -5.10
CA GLY A 75 -19.27 -9.86 -5.46
C GLY A 75 -18.97 -9.01 -4.22
N PRO A 76 -18.43 -7.80 -4.41
CA PRO A 76 -18.17 -6.89 -3.30
C PRO A 76 -19.39 -6.80 -2.38
N ALA A 77 -19.13 -6.62 -1.09
CA ALA A 77 -20.18 -6.43 -0.08
C ALA A 77 -21.24 -5.45 -0.61
N ALA A 78 -22.52 -5.76 -0.37
CA ALA A 78 -23.59 -4.84 -0.73
C ALA A 78 -23.28 -3.45 -0.15
N PRO A 79 -23.49 -2.37 -0.94
CA PRO A 79 -23.27 -1.01 -0.47
C PRO A 79 -23.95 -0.80 0.89
N GLN A 80 -23.18 -0.34 1.87
CA GLN A 80 -23.72 -0.06 3.20
C GLN A 80 -24.11 1.41 3.32
N GLY A 81 -25.23 1.66 4.01
CA GLY A 81 -25.63 3.01 4.39
C GLY A 81 -24.62 3.65 5.37
N ALA A 82 -24.62 4.97 5.43
CA ALA A 82 -23.76 5.75 6.32
C ALA A 82 -23.90 5.35 7.81
N SER A 83 -22.81 5.39 8.58
CA SER A 83 -22.84 5.22 10.04
C SER A 83 -23.22 6.50 10.76
N ALA A 84 -23.44 6.39 12.07
CA ALA A 84 -23.61 7.51 12.99
C ALA A 84 -22.51 8.58 12.85
N ILE A 85 -21.26 8.21 12.54
CA ILE A 85 -20.15 9.15 12.31
C ILE A 85 -20.34 9.87 10.97
N GLU A 86 -20.66 9.16 9.89
CA GLU A 86 -20.83 9.80 8.58
C GLU A 86 -22.13 10.62 8.48
N THR A 87 -23.14 10.30 9.30
CA THR A 87 -24.34 11.14 9.48
C THR A 87 -24.18 12.23 10.54
N ALA A 88 -23.05 12.27 11.27
CA ALA A 88 -22.80 13.32 12.24
C ALA A 88 -22.71 14.68 11.53
N PRO A 89 -23.14 15.77 12.19
CA PRO A 89 -22.99 17.11 11.63
C PRO A 89 -21.55 17.38 11.22
N LEU A 90 -21.35 17.82 9.99
CA LEU A 90 -20.03 18.21 9.50
C LEU A 90 -19.54 19.45 10.26
N PRO A 91 -18.26 19.54 10.63
CA PRO A 91 -17.74 20.71 11.29
C PRO A 91 -17.80 21.95 10.39
N PRO A 92 -17.87 23.17 10.95
CA PRO A 92 -17.79 24.40 10.16
C PRO A 92 -16.54 24.42 9.28
N GLY A 93 -16.69 24.78 8.00
CA GLY A 93 -15.59 24.79 7.02
C GLY A 93 -15.24 23.42 6.42
N ALA A 94 -16.03 22.37 6.69
CA ALA A 94 -15.81 21.05 6.10
C ALA A 94 -16.18 20.97 4.61
N VAL A 95 -17.09 21.84 4.16
CA VAL A 95 -17.69 21.78 2.82
C VAL A 95 -17.46 23.11 2.12
N GLU A 96 -17.04 23.03 0.86
CA GLU A 96 -16.95 24.16 -0.06
C GLU A 96 -18.36 24.66 -0.50
N PRO A 97 -18.48 25.85 -1.11
CA PRO A 97 -19.76 26.36 -1.61
C PRO A 97 -20.45 25.48 -2.67
N ASP A 98 -19.70 24.60 -3.33
CA ASP A 98 -20.21 23.65 -4.33
C ASP A 98 -20.66 22.30 -3.72
N GLY A 99 -20.51 22.12 -2.41
CA GLY A 99 -20.87 20.87 -1.73
C GLY A 99 -19.75 19.83 -1.67
N SER A 100 -18.58 20.11 -2.25
CA SER A 100 -17.39 19.26 -2.13
C SER A 100 -16.72 19.43 -0.77
N PHE A 101 -15.87 18.48 -0.37
CA PHE A 101 -15.14 18.60 0.89
C PHE A 101 -13.87 19.44 0.75
N THR A 102 -13.60 20.30 1.73
CA THR A 102 -12.39 21.11 1.76
C THR A 102 -11.16 20.25 2.01
N LEU A 103 -10.00 20.61 1.44
CA LEU A 103 -8.75 19.87 1.70
C LEU A 103 -8.41 19.75 3.20
N PRO A 104 -8.54 20.81 4.04
CA PRO A 104 -8.33 20.67 5.48
C PRO A 104 -9.22 19.63 6.14
N PHE A 105 -10.48 19.49 5.70
CA PHE A 105 -11.37 18.45 6.21
C PHE A 105 -10.94 17.05 5.74
N LEU A 106 -10.54 16.90 4.48
CA LEU A 106 -10.01 15.63 3.96
C LEU A 106 -8.77 15.18 4.74
N GLU A 107 -7.85 16.09 5.06
CA GLU A 107 -6.67 15.83 5.89
C GLU A 107 -7.04 15.45 7.33
N GLN A 108 -8.00 16.16 7.92
CA GLN A 108 -8.52 15.86 9.26
C GLN A 108 -9.13 14.45 9.33
N GLU A 109 -9.95 14.08 8.35
CA GLU A 109 -10.53 12.74 8.26
C GLU A 109 -9.43 11.68 8.08
N ALA A 110 -8.43 11.93 7.22
CA ALA A 110 -7.29 11.02 7.06
C ALA A 110 -6.52 10.79 8.38
N GLN A 111 -6.31 11.84 9.18
CA GLN A 111 -5.72 11.74 10.53
C GLN A 111 -6.59 10.92 11.49
N TYR A 112 -7.91 11.11 11.45
CA TYR A 112 -8.84 10.31 12.23
C TYR A 112 -8.78 8.82 11.82
N LEU A 113 -8.76 8.54 10.52
CA LEU A 113 -8.71 7.17 9.99
C LEU A 113 -7.44 6.44 10.38
N ILE A 114 -6.26 7.06 10.26
CA ILE A 114 -5.00 6.40 10.65
C ILE A 114 -4.94 6.09 12.15
N SER A 115 -5.45 7.00 12.99
CA SER A 115 -5.54 6.76 14.43
C SER A 115 -6.48 5.60 14.76
N THR A 116 -7.61 5.52 14.06
CA THR A 116 -8.63 4.49 14.23
C THR A 116 -8.12 3.12 13.75
N LEU A 117 -7.47 3.06 12.59
CA LEU A 117 -6.85 1.84 12.07
C LEU A 117 -5.78 1.32 13.02
N SER A 118 -4.88 2.19 13.47
CA SER A 118 -3.80 1.86 14.40
C SER A 118 -4.31 1.36 15.75
N ALA A 119 -5.36 1.99 16.29
CA ALA A 119 -5.96 1.60 17.56
C ALA A 119 -6.66 0.22 17.52
N ASN A 120 -7.05 -0.24 16.34
CA ASN A 120 -7.75 -1.51 16.15
C ASN A 120 -6.84 -2.67 15.70
N LEU A 121 -5.55 -2.42 15.52
CA LEU A 121 -4.56 -3.47 15.28
C LEU A 121 -4.42 -4.41 16.48
N GLU A 122 -3.90 -5.61 16.22
CA GLU A 122 -3.44 -6.50 17.29
C GLU A 122 -2.34 -5.82 18.13
N PRO A 123 -2.23 -6.11 19.45
CA PRO A 123 -1.32 -5.39 20.34
C PRO A 123 0.14 -5.32 19.87
N ASN A 124 0.66 -6.39 19.26
CA ASN A 124 2.03 -6.40 18.72
C ASN A 124 2.17 -5.41 17.55
N HIS A 125 1.25 -5.47 16.58
CA HIS A 125 1.25 -4.56 15.43
C HIS A 125 1.02 -3.11 15.87
N GLN A 126 0.07 -2.86 16.79
CA GLN A 126 -0.19 -1.54 17.35
C GLN A 126 1.08 -0.94 17.98
N SER A 127 1.82 -1.72 18.77
CA SER A 127 3.04 -1.24 19.43
C SER A 127 4.12 -0.77 18.45
N ARG A 128 4.18 -1.35 17.25
CA ARG A 128 5.17 -0.99 16.21
C ARG A 128 4.89 0.36 15.57
N VAL A 129 3.61 0.72 15.46
CA VAL A 129 3.13 1.87 14.66
C VAL A 129 2.59 3.02 15.50
N ALA A 130 2.53 2.87 16.82
CA ALA A 130 1.94 3.83 17.75
C ALA A 130 2.45 5.29 17.60
N ASN A 131 3.67 5.46 17.09
CA ASN A 131 4.35 6.75 17.00
C ASN A 131 4.67 7.19 15.56
N ILE A 132 4.06 6.57 14.55
CA ILE A 132 4.34 6.90 13.15
C ILE A 132 3.49 8.11 12.74
N PRO A 133 4.11 9.25 12.37
CA PRO A 133 3.36 10.41 11.91
C PRO A 133 2.85 10.20 10.49
N LEU A 134 1.61 10.60 10.23
CA LEU A 134 1.09 10.87 8.90
C LEU A 134 1.33 12.34 8.56
N ASN A 135 2.00 12.60 7.44
CA ASN A 135 2.31 13.94 6.97
C ASN A 135 1.59 14.18 5.63
N PHE A 136 1.16 15.42 5.42
CA PHE A 136 0.52 15.84 4.18
C PHE A 136 1.49 16.65 3.34
N VAL A 137 1.66 16.24 2.09
CA VAL A 137 2.47 16.97 1.10
C VAL A 137 1.52 17.77 0.23
N ASN A 138 1.70 19.09 0.19
CA ASN A 138 0.87 20.00 -0.59
C ASN A 138 1.23 19.94 -2.09
N SER A 139 0.99 18.78 -2.70
CA SER A 139 1.21 18.49 -4.12
C SER A 139 -0.06 17.96 -4.74
N LEU A 140 -0.51 18.62 -5.81
CA LEU A 140 -1.64 18.19 -6.64
C LEU A 140 -1.20 17.53 -7.95
N THR A 141 0.11 17.37 -8.19
CA THR A 141 0.65 16.76 -9.42
C THR A 141 0.83 15.25 -9.30
N GLU A 142 1.01 14.74 -8.08
CA GLU A 142 1.35 13.35 -7.83
C GLU A 142 0.26 12.70 -6.97
N VAL A 143 -0.41 11.68 -7.50
CA VAL A 143 -1.39 10.88 -6.77
C VAL A 143 -0.64 9.79 -6.02
N ASN A 144 -0.30 10.04 -4.75
CA ASN A 144 0.50 9.09 -3.99
C ASN A 144 0.25 9.13 -2.47
N ALA A 145 0.43 7.98 -1.84
CA ALA A 145 0.62 7.79 -0.41
C ALA A 145 1.75 6.78 -0.22
N ALA A 146 2.50 6.89 0.87
CA ALA A 146 3.64 6.00 1.08
C ALA A 146 4.03 5.87 2.55
N ALA A 147 4.50 4.68 2.92
CA ALA A 147 5.25 4.39 4.11
C ALA A 147 6.76 4.41 3.85
N GLY A 148 7.52 5.03 4.75
CA GLY A 148 8.96 5.20 4.55
C GLY A 148 9.76 5.37 5.83
N CYS A 149 11.07 5.50 5.65
CA CYS A 149 12.01 5.76 6.73
C CYS A 149 12.83 7.00 6.40
N THR A 150 13.01 7.90 7.36
CA THR A 150 13.97 8.99 7.23
C THR A 150 15.40 8.42 7.20
N ARG A 151 16.38 9.25 6.80
CA ARG A 151 17.81 8.86 6.85
C ARG A 151 18.25 8.43 8.26
N GLY A 152 17.63 9.00 9.30
CA GLY A 152 17.85 8.63 10.71
C GLY A 152 17.14 7.36 11.16
N GLY A 153 16.48 6.62 10.25
CA GLY A 153 15.78 5.38 10.56
C GLY A 153 14.43 5.58 11.25
N ARG A 154 13.83 6.78 11.21
CA ARG A 154 12.50 7.03 11.77
C ARG A 154 11.41 6.70 10.76
N ALA A 155 10.40 5.96 11.17
CA ALA A 155 9.24 5.66 10.34
C ALA A 155 8.35 6.90 10.13
N PHE A 156 7.78 7.03 8.93
CA PHE A 156 6.80 8.05 8.59
C PHE A 156 5.82 7.52 7.54
N MET A 157 4.63 8.11 7.50
CA MET A 157 3.69 7.98 6.39
C MET A 157 3.48 9.35 5.74
N VAL A 158 3.22 9.34 4.44
CA VAL A 158 2.85 10.54 3.67
C VAL A 158 1.57 10.30 2.87
N ALA A 159 0.80 11.36 2.67
CA ALA A 159 -0.25 11.45 1.67
C ALA A 159 -0.13 12.79 0.94
N THR A 160 -0.25 12.75 -0.38
CA THR A 160 -0.28 13.96 -1.21
C THR A 160 -1.67 14.63 -1.19
N ALA A 161 -1.73 15.95 -1.39
CA ALA A 161 -3.02 16.61 -1.59
C ALA A 161 -3.78 16.00 -2.79
N ALA A 162 -3.08 15.56 -3.84
CA ALA A 162 -3.67 14.94 -5.02
C ALA A 162 -4.39 13.61 -4.70
N ILE A 163 -3.83 12.74 -3.85
CA ILE A 163 -4.53 11.49 -3.46
C ILE A 163 -5.81 11.82 -2.66
N LEU A 164 -5.75 12.82 -1.76
CA LEU A 164 -6.93 13.21 -0.97
C LEU A 164 -8.03 13.81 -1.84
N VAL A 165 -7.68 14.77 -2.71
CA VAL A 165 -8.63 15.41 -3.63
C VAL A 165 -9.23 14.39 -4.60
N LEU A 166 -8.42 13.47 -5.13
CA LEU A 166 -8.91 12.40 -6.00
C LEU A 166 -9.97 11.55 -5.30
N HIS A 167 -9.70 11.08 -4.08
CA HIS A 167 -10.65 10.25 -3.35
C HIS A 167 -11.87 11.03 -2.87
N GLY A 168 -11.73 12.30 -2.51
CA GLY A 168 -12.85 13.20 -2.21
C GLY A 168 -13.78 13.36 -3.41
N ALA A 169 -13.21 13.62 -4.59
CA ALA A 169 -13.96 13.85 -5.82
C ALA A 169 -14.61 12.58 -6.37
N THR A 170 -13.91 11.44 -6.35
CA THR A 170 -14.52 10.16 -6.73
C THR A 170 -15.64 9.76 -5.76
N ALA A 171 -15.46 9.98 -4.45
CA ALA A 171 -16.49 9.75 -3.44
C ALA A 171 -17.73 10.62 -3.67
N GLU A 172 -17.53 11.91 -3.97
CA GLU A 172 -18.63 12.82 -4.30
C GLU A 172 -19.37 12.37 -5.56
N ALA A 173 -18.62 12.09 -6.63
CA ALA A 173 -19.17 11.67 -7.91
C ALA A 173 -20.02 10.40 -7.77
N ARG A 174 -19.52 9.42 -7.00
CA ARG A 174 -20.23 8.18 -6.74
C ARG A 174 -21.48 8.38 -5.87
N ALA A 175 -21.40 9.24 -4.85
CA ALA A 175 -22.55 9.57 -4.02
C ALA A 175 -23.67 10.26 -4.83
N VAL A 176 -23.30 11.12 -5.78
CA VAL A 176 -24.26 11.74 -6.71
C VAL A 176 -24.84 10.69 -7.66
N ASP A 177 -24.02 9.81 -8.24
CA ASP A 177 -24.49 8.73 -9.13
C ASP A 177 -25.51 7.81 -8.45
N GLU A 178 -25.29 7.45 -7.20
CA GLU A 178 -26.19 6.56 -6.45
C GLU A 178 -27.55 7.20 -6.14
N ILE A 179 -27.60 8.52 -5.93
CA ILE A 179 -28.83 9.23 -5.56
C ILE A 179 -29.57 9.74 -6.80
N ALA A 180 -28.85 10.27 -7.78
CA ALA A 180 -29.41 10.95 -8.94
C ALA A 180 -29.41 10.08 -10.22
N GLY A 181 -28.80 8.89 -10.20
CA GLY A 181 -28.74 8.01 -11.37
C GLY A 181 -27.86 8.54 -12.50
N THR A 182 -26.83 9.34 -12.17
CA THR A 182 -25.90 9.94 -13.13
C THR A 182 -24.74 8.99 -13.48
N ARG A 183 -23.77 9.48 -14.26
CA ARG A 183 -22.51 8.78 -14.63
C ARG A 183 -21.27 9.58 -14.28
N LEU A 184 -21.39 10.46 -13.30
CA LEU A 184 -20.40 11.45 -12.93
C LEU A 184 -19.08 10.82 -12.48
N LEU A 185 -19.10 9.68 -11.79
CA LEU A 185 -17.87 8.98 -11.41
C LEU A 185 -17.07 8.57 -12.64
N GLN A 186 -17.75 8.05 -13.66
CA GLN A 186 -17.09 7.65 -14.89
C GLN A 186 -16.52 8.87 -15.62
N ASP A 187 -17.32 9.93 -15.78
CA ASP A 187 -16.91 11.14 -16.48
C ASP A 187 -15.72 11.83 -15.77
N TYR A 188 -15.75 11.90 -14.44
CA TYR A 188 -14.64 12.39 -13.64
C TYR A 188 -13.39 11.52 -13.81
N THR A 189 -13.54 10.19 -13.72
CA THR A 189 -12.41 9.26 -13.87
C THR A 189 -11.73 9.42 -15.23
N ASP A 190 -12.50 9.42 -16.31
CA ASP A 190 -11.97 9.54 -17.66
C ASP A 190 -11.29 10.90 -17.89
N ARG A 191 -11.84 11.98 -17.31
CA ARG A 191 -11.21 13.30 -17.32
C ARG A 191 -9.90 13.33 -16.54
N THR A 192 -9.90 12.85 -15.30
CA THR A 192 -8.75 12.93 -14.40
C THR A 192 -7.59 12.06 -14.89
N VAL A 193 -7.88 10.88 -15.46
CA VAL A 193 -6.87 10.05 -16.13
C VAL A 193 -6.19 10.81 -17.28
N ARG A 194 -6.94 11.54 -18.10
CA ARG A 194 -6.35 12.41 -19.15
C ARG A 194 -5.52 13.55 -18.56
N MET A 195 -6.01 14.18 -17.49
CA MET A 195 -5.29 15.28 -16.82
C MET A 195 -3.94 14.81 -16.26
N ILE A 196 -3.91 13.68 -15.53
CA ILE A 196 -2.67 13.11 -14.98
C ILE A 196 -1.71 12.74 -16.12
N ASN A 197 -2.20 12.14 -17.20
CA ASN A 197 -1.38 11.80 -18.36
C ASN A 197 -0.79 13.03 -19.07
N GLN A 198 -1.46 14.17 -18.97
CA GLN A 198 -1.01 15.47 -19.48
C GLN A 198 -0.23 16.27 -18.42
N GLU A 199 0.16 15.63 -17.31
CA GLU A 199 0.92 16.25 -16.22
C GLU A 199 0.21 17.45 -15.58
N GLN A 200 -1.12 17.46 -15.63
CA GLN A 200 -1.95 18.50 -15.03
C GLN A 200 -2.27 18.18 -13.58
N LEU A 201 -2.52 19.23 -12.80
CA LEU A 201 -2.95 19.14 -11.41
C LEU A 201 -4.26 18.36 -11.30
N VAL A 202 -4.31 17.40 -10.38
CA VAL A 202 -5.55 16.76 -9.94
C VAL A 202 -6.46 17.81 -9.32
N ARG A 203 -7.73 17.79 -9.72
CA ARG A 203 -8.75 18.72 -9.25
C ARG A 203 -10.00 17.94 -8.83
N GLY A 204 -10.83 18.60 -8.02
CA GLY A 204 -12.16 18.12 -7.68
C GLY A 204 -13.08 18.04 -8.89
N LEU A 205 -14.36 17.75 -8.62
CA LEU A 205 -15.39 17.86 -9.66
C LEU A 205 -15.45 19.29 -10.19
N PRO A 206 -15.79 19.49 -11.48
CA PRO A 206 -15.90 20.83 -12.03
C PRO A 206 -17.14 21.55 -11.51
N ASP A 207 -17.03 22.86 -11.30
CA ASP A 207 -18.13 23.71 -10.87
C ASP A 207 -19.39 23.50 -11.72
N GLY A 208 -20.54 23.43 -11.05
CA GLY A 208 -21.84 23.28 -11.69
C GLY A 208 -22.17 21.89 -12.24
N VAL A 209 -21.24 20.93 -12.18
CA VAL A 209 -21.52 19.54 -12.59
C VAL A 209 -22.38 18.81 -11.55
N VAL A 210 -22.19 19.10 -10.27
CA VAL A 210 -23.13 18.67 -9.22
C VAL A 210 -24.29 19.67 -9.18
N PRO A 211 -25.55 19.22 -9.38
CA PRO A 211 -26.71 20.11 -9.27
C PRO A 211 -26.77 20.77 -7.89
N SER A 212 -27.19 22.04 -7.81
CA SER A 212 -27.27 22.77 -6.54
C SER A 212 -28.16 22.09 -5.48
N ALA A 213 -29.22 21.42 -5.92
CA ALA A 213 -30.09 20.62 -5.05
C ALA A 213 -29.38 19.39 -4.44
N MET A 214 -28.28 18.93 -5.05
CA MET A 214 -27.48 17.79 -4.60
C MET A 214 -26.25 18.20 -3.80
N ALA A 215 -25.69 19.39 -4.06
CA ALA A 215 -24.48 19.91 -3.41
C ALA A 215 -24.50 19.73 -1.88
N PHE A 216 -25.60 20.16 -1.25
CA PHE A 216 -25.80 20.11 0.20
C PHE A 216 -26.84 19.08 0.65
N ASN A 217 -27.18 18.12 -0.21
CA ASN A 217 -28.10 17.05 0.16
C ASN A 217 -27.49 16.22 1.32
N PRO A 218 -28.16 16.09 2.48
CA PRO A 218 -27.59 15.39 3.64
C PRO A 218 -27.26 13.91 3.38
N GLN A 219 -28.06 13.23 2.55
CA GLN A 219 -27.81 11.84 2.18
C GLN A 219 -26.58 11.73 1.27
N LYS A 220 -26.41 12.68 0.34
CA LYS A 220 -25.21 12.78 -0.51
C LYS A 220 -23.97 12.97 0.33
N LEU A 221 -23.97 13.97 1.22
CA LEU A 221 -22.81 14.29 2.05
C LEU A 221 -22.42 13.14 2.98
N ALA A 222 -23.40 12.46 3.60
CA ALA A 222 -23.13 11.30 4.44
C ALA A 222 -22.55 10.13 3.63
N ARG A 223 -23.06 9.87 2.42
CA ARG A 223 -22.54 8.81 1.55
C ARG A 223 -21.16 9.16 0.96
N GLN A 224 -20.95 10.42 0.59
CA GLN A 224 -19.66 10.95 0.14
C GLN A 224 -18.60 10.78 1.24
N ARG A 225 -18.93 11.13 2.49
CA ARG A 225 -18.02 10.91 3.62
C ARG A 225 -17.69 9.44 3.82
N TYR A 226 -18.69 8.56 3.81
CA TYR A 226 -18.45 7.11 3.90
C TYR A 226 -17.51 6.61 2.81
N LEU A 227 -17.78 6.97 1.55
CA LEU A 227 -16.98 6.54 0.40
C LEU A 227 -15.56 7.10 0.44
N TYR A 228 -15.38 8.32 0.93
CA TYR A 228 -14.07 8.89 1.17
C TYR A 228 -13.32 8.10 2.26
N ASP A 229 -13.97 7.86 3.39
CA ASP A 229 -13.41 7.15 4.53
C ASP A 229 -12.94 5.75 4.14
N VAL A 230 -13.76 4.96 3.44
CA VAL A 230 -13.36 3.60 3.06
C VAL A 230 -12.26 3.56 2.00
N GLN A 231 -12.15 4.57 1.12
CA GLN A 231 -11.06 4.67 0.15
C GLN A 231 -9.73 5.02 0.84
N ILE A 232 -9.75 6.05 1.69
CA ILE A 232 -8.55 6.49 2.41
C ILE A 232 -8.14 5.47 3.48
N ALA A 233 -9.08 4.84 4.18
CA ALA A 233 -8.77 3.78 5.13
C ALA A 233 -8.06 2.60 4.46
N PHE A 234 -8.45 2.26 3.22
CA PHE A 234 -7.75 1.23 2.45
C PHE A 234 -6.32 1.63 2.10
N ILE A 235 -6.11 2.83 1.56
CA ILE A 235 -4.79 3.32 1.18
C ILE A 235 -3.87 3.43 2.39
N LEU A 236 -4.33 4.09 3.45
CA LEU A 236 -3.55 4.25 4.68
C LEU A 236 -3.37 2.91 5.41
N GLY A 237 -4.34 2.01 5.35
CA GLY A 237 -4.22 0.65 5.90
C GLY A 237 -3.14 -0.18 5.20
N HIS A 238 -3.01 -0.02 3.87
CA HIS A 238 -1.92 -0.61 3.09
C HIS A 238 -0.56 -0.04 3.50
N GLU A 239 -0.40 1.29 3.56
CA GLU A 239 0.84 1.91 4.01
C GLU A 239 1.20 1.54 5.47
N LEU A 240 0.20 1.52 6.35
CA LEU A 240 0.38 1.10 7.73
C LEU A 240 0.85 -0.36 7.81
N ALA A 241 0.37 -1.24 6.91
CA ALA A 241 0.82 -2.62 6.81
C ALA A 241 2.29 -2.73 6.44
N HIS A 242 2.81 -1.90 5.53
CA HIS A 242 4.26 -1.85 5.27
C HIS A 242 5.07 -1.63 6.55
N HIS A 243 4.55 -0.84 7.49
CA HIS A 243 5.20 -0.63 8.78
C HIS A 243 5.02 -1.82 9.74
N TYR A 244 3.80 -2.20 10.13
CA TYR A 244 3.67 -3.24 11.17
C TYR A 244 4.07 -4.64 10.71
N ARG A 245 4.07 -4.90 9.40
CA ARG A 245 4.62 -6.14 8.81
C ARG A 245 6.14 -6.09 8.62
N GLY A 246 6.77 -4.93 8.84
CA GLY A 246 8.22 -4.77 8.84
C GLY A 246 8.84 -4.56 7.46
N HIS A 247 8.05 -4.28 6.42
CA HIS A 247 8.54 -4.07 5.05
C HIS A 247 9.48 -2.85 4.96
N THR A 248 9.26 -1.83 5.79
CA THR A 248 10.12 -0.64 5.80
C THR A 248 11.36 -0.80 6.68
N GLY A 249 11.35 -1.74 7.65
CA GLY A 249 12.47 -1.98 8.58
C GLY A 249 12.68 -0.93 9.68
N CYS A 250 11.90 0.16 9.72
CA CYS A 250 12.05 1.23 10.71
C CYS A 250 10.91 1.34 11.75
N ALA A 251 9.81 0.60 11.57
CA ALA A 251 8.68 0.63 12.50
C ALA A 251 8.92 -0.32 13.69
N ASN A 252 9.65 0.17 14.69
CA ASN A 252 10.09 -0.64 15.84
C ASN A 252 9.47 -0.20 17.18
N GLY A 253 8.39 0.60 17.16
CA GLY A 253 7.75 1.13 18.37
C GLY A 253 8.59 2.15 19.15
N ALA A 254 9.67 2.65 18.55
CA ALA A 254 10.50 3.68 19.15
C ALA A 254 9.66 4.96 19.40
N PRO A 255 9.89 5.68 20.52
CA PRO A 255 9.20 6.93 20.79
C PRO A 255 9.47 7.95 19.69
N ALA A 256 8.43 8.66 19.25
CA ALA A 256 8.59 9.81 18.37
C ALA A 256 9.32 10.92 19.14
N THR A 257 10.63 11.04 18.97
CA THR A 257 11.33 12.23 19.42
C THR A 257 10.80 13.42 18.61
N GLN A 258 10.27 14.44 19.29
CA GLN A 258 9.65 15.67 18.76
C GLN A 258 10.60 16.59 17.94
N GLN A 259 11.63 16.05 17.30
CA GLN A 259 12.26 16.75 16.20
C GLN A 259 11.46 16.40 14.95
N GLN A 260 10.59 17.33 14.52
CA GLN A 260 10.02 17.30 13.18
C GLN A 260 11.16 17.01 12.20
N GLY A 261 11.07 15.88 11.49
CA GLY A 261 11.95 15.68 10.35
C GLY A 261 11.70 16.85 9.41
N ASP A 262 12.76 17.47 8.93
CA ASP A 262 12.67 18.63 8.06
C ASP A 262 11.68 18.30 6.94
N LEU A 263 10.68 19.15 6.68
CA LEU A 263 9.70 18.91 5.62
C LEU A 263 10.43 18.70 4.27
N GLU A 264 11.59 19.33 4.11
CA GLU A 264 12.51 19.13 2.98
C GLU A 264 13.13 17.73 2.93
N ASP A 265 13.47 17.12 4.08
CA ASP A 265 13.93 15.74 4.17
C ASP A 265 12.79 14.76 3.86
N LEU A 266 11.56 15.10 4.23
CA LEU A 266 10.37 14.32 3.90
C LEU A 266 10.04 14.42 2.40
N GLU A 267 10.00 15.62 1.82
CA GLU A 267 9.76 15.83 0.38
C GLU A 267 10.85 15.17 -0.48
N ARG A 268 12.12 15.23 -0.05
CA ARG A 268 13.19 14.45 -0.69
C ARG A 268 13.04 12.95 -0.44
N ALA A 269 12.55 12.52 0.72
CA ALA A 269 12.28 11.11 0.97
C ALA A 269 11.13 10.60 0.10
N VAL A 270 10.08 11.38 -0.15
CA VAL A 270 9.00 11.07 -1.11
C VAL A 270 9.56 10.97 -2.52
N SER A 271 10.39 11.93 -2.92
CA SER A 271 11.08 11.92 -4.23
C SER A 271 12.07 10.76 -4.40
N ASN A 272 12.51 10.14 -3.30
CA ASN A 272 13.48 9.04 -3.24
C ASN A 272 12.93 7.77 -2.58
N LEU A 273 11.60 7.62 -2.50
CA LEU A 273 10.99 6.43 -1.90
C LEU A 273 11.58 5.20 -2.58
N ALA A 274 12.26 4.39 -1.78
CA ALA A 274 13.16 3.33 -2.21
C ALA A 274 12.41 2.21 -2.98
N PRO A 275 13.14 1.24 -3.55
CA PRO A 275 12.86 0.59 -4.85
C PRO A 275 11.46 0.01 -4.94
N LEU A 276 10.93 -0.07 -6.18
CA LEU A 276 9.93 -1.05 -6.64
C LEU A 276 9.82 -2.18 -5.62
N PHE A 277 8.85 -2.08 -4.71
CA PHE A 277 8.78 -3.02 -3.60
C PHE A 277 8.69 -4.41 -4.21
N ASN A 278 9.39 -5.36 -3.60
CA ASN A 278 9.31 -6.75 -4.01
C ASN A 278 7.81 -7.11 -4.02
N GLN A 279 7.27 -7.47 -5.18
CA GLN A 279 5.83 -7.68 -5.39
C GLN A 279 5.12 -8.50 -4.29
N PRO A 280 5.77 -9.49 -3.63
CA PRO A 280 5.20 -10.16 -2.46
C PRO A 280 4.90 -9.26 -1.25
N LEU A 281 5.73 -8.26 -0.96
CA LEU A 281 5.51 -7.33 0.16
C LEU A 281 4.28 -6.46 -0.06
N GLU A 282 4.06 -6.05 -1.32
CA GLU A 282 2.89 -5.28 -1.73
C GLU A 282 1.60 -6.09 -1.61
N VAL A 283 1.64 -7.36 -2.02
CA VAL A 283 0.52 -8.30 -1.84
C VAL A 283 0.26 -8.56 -0.36
N GLU A 284 1.31 -8.66 0.46
CA GLU A 284 1.16 -8.79 1.92
C GLU A 284 0.55 -7.52 2.53
N ALA A 285 0.96 -6.33 2.08
CA ALA A 285 0.40 -5.05 2.53
C ALA A 285 -1.07 -4.91 2.14
N ASP A 286 -1.47 -5.28 0.92
CA ASP A 286 -2.88 -5.31 0.51
C ASP A 286 -3.72 -6.29 1.35
N THR A 287 -3.15 -7.45 1.64
CA THR A 287 -3.78 -8.49 2.45
C THR A 287 -4.07 -8.00 3.86
N TRP A 288 -3.03 -7.55 4.57
CA TRP A 288 -3.14 -7.12 5.96
C TRP A 288 -3.85 -5.77 6.10
N GLY A 289 -3.64 -4.85 5.15
CA GLY A 289 -4.36 -3.59 5.06
C GLY A 289 -5.87 -3.81 4.91
N THR A 290 -6.28 -4.71 4.01
CA THR A 290 -7.69 -5.09 3.83
C THR A 290 -8.29 -5.64 5.13
N VAL A 291 -7.60 -6.55 5.79
CA VAL A 291 -8.07 -7.14 7.05
C VAL A 291 -8.17 -6.09 8.16
N ASN A 292 -7.20 -5.17 8.26
CA ASN A 292 -7.25 -4.10 9.25
C ASN A 292 -8.45 -3.15 9.01
N VAL A 293 -8.75 -2.80 7.76
CA VAL A 293 -9.93 -2.00 7.41
C VAL A 293 -11.21 -2.74 7.78
N LEU A 294 -11.32 -4.03 7.46
CA LEU A 294 -12.53 -4.82 7.75
C LEU A 294 -12.72 -5.07 9.25
N ASP A 295 -11.64 -5.38 9.98
CA ASP A 295 -11.69 -5.51 11.44
C ASP A 295 -12.11 -4.19 12.09
N THR A 296 -11.56 -3.07 11.65
CA THR A 296 -11.95 -1.73 12.10
C THR A 296 -13.42 -1.44 11.78
N GLY A 297 -13.85 -1.71 10.55
CA GLY A 297 -15.22 -1.55 10.09
C GLY A 297 -16.22 -2.40 10.85
N SER A 298 -15.85 -3.63 11.21
CA SER A 298 -16.72 -4.57 11.93
C SER A 298 -17.06 -4.12 13.36
N ARG A 299 -16.19 -3.31 13.97
CA ARG A 299 -16.38 -2.73 15.31
C ARG A 299 -17.33 -1.52 15.28
N ARG A 300 -17.70 -1.02 14.10
CA ARG A 300 -18.66 0.08 13.94
C ARG A 300 -20.08 -0.43 14.16
N THR A 301 -20.88 0.36 14.88
CA THR A 301 -22.29 0.06 15.20
C THR A 301 -23.23 0.29 14.01
N SER A 302 -22.82 1.11 13.05
CA SER A 302 -23.50 1.40 11.77
C SER A 302 -22.43 1.70 10.72
N GLY A 303 -22.80 1.79 9.43
CA GLY A 303 -21.87 2.04 8.30
C GLY A 303 -20.56 1.30 8.42
N ARG A 304 -20.64 -0.04 8.43
CA ARG A 304 -19.43 -0.87 8.55
C ARG A 304 -18.62 -0.70 7.28
N TRP A 305 -17.32 -0.58 7.45
CA TRP A 305 -16.42 -0.52 6.31
C TRP A 305 -16.35 -1.87 5.62
N THR A 306 -16.27 -1.79 4.31
CA THR A 306 -16.16 -2.93 3.40
C THR A 306 -15.02 -2.64 2.42
N GLU A 307 -14.72 -3.60 1.55
CA GLU A 307 -13.77 -3.40 0.46
C GLU A 307 -14.29 -2.51 -0.69
N GLU A 308 -15.48 -1.91 -0.57
CA GLU A 308 -16.05 -1.01 -1.59
C GLU A 308 -15.08 0.11 -1.98
N GLY A 309 -14.47 0.77 -1.00
CA GLY A 309 -13.48 1.82 -1.24
C GLY A 309 -12.25 1.31 -1.98
N ALA A 310 -11.73 0.15 -1.57
CA ALA A 310 -10.59 -0.49 -2.20
C ALA A 310 -10.87 -0.82 -3.68
N VAL A 311 -12.02 -1.43 -3.97
CA VAL A 311 -12.45 -1.77 -5.33
C VAL A 311 -12.62 -0.51 -6.17
N MET A 312 -13.19 0.56 -5.60
CA MET A 312 -13.35 1.84 -6.27
C MET A 312 -12.00 2.47 -6.64
N SER A 313 -11.05 2.49 -5.71
CA SER A 313 -9.67 2.94 -5.97
C SER A 313 -8.99 2.10 -7.04
N MET A 314 -9.11 0.77 -6.98
CA MET A 314 -8.52 -0.13 -7.98
C MET A 314 -9.10 0.07 -9.38
N ASN A 315 -10.40 0.36 -9.51
CA ASN A 315 -11.01 0.66 -10.81
C ASN A 315 -10.45 1.96 -11.42
N PHE A 316 -10.16 2.97 -10.59
CA PHE A 316 -9.48 4.18 -11.05
C PHE A 316 -8.04 3.88 -11.48
N PHE A 317 -7.27 3.19 -10.64
CA PHE A 317 -5.86 2.89 -10.92
C PHE A 317 -5.67 1.95 -12.12
N GLU A 318 -6.58 1.01 -12.35
CA GLU A 318 -6.56 0.18 -13.57
C GLU A 318 -6.71 1.03 -14.84
N ARG A 319 -7.56 2.07 -14.83
CA ARG A 319 -7.68 2.99 -15.96
C ARG A 319 -6.42 3.83 -16.13
N LEU A 320 -5.80 4.22 -15.03
CA LEU A 320 -4.52 4.94 -15.04
C LEU A 320 -3.37 4.07 -15.58
N GLU A 321 -3.39 2.77 -15.28
CA GLU A 321 -2.45 1.76 -15.80
C GLU A 321 -2.54 1.53 -17.30
N GLY A 322 -3.72 1.73 -17.90
CA GLY A 322 -3.86 1.75 -19.35
C GLY A 322 -2.95 2.79 -20.04
N LEU A 323 -2.44 3.76 -19.28
CA LEU A 323 -1.50 4.79 -19.74
C LEU A 323 -0.06 4.57 -19.25
N ARG A 324 0.25 3.39 -18.68
CA ARG A 324 1.58 3.07 -18.13
C ARG A 324 2.69 3.34 -19.14
N GLY A 325 3.70 4.10 -18.72
CA GLY A 325 4.84 4.48 -19.57
C GLY A 325 4.65 5.80 -20.33
N SER A 326 3.46 6.39 -20.34
CA SER A 326 3.15 7.63 -21.06
C SER A 326 3.53 8.91 -20.30
N SER A 327 3.71 8.83 -18.97
CA SER A 327 4.15 9.96 -18.15
C SER A 327 5.15 9.51 -17.05
N PRO A 328 6.16 10.35 -16.73
CA PRO A 328 7.02 10.20 -15.57
C PRO A 328 6.31 10.38 -14.21
N LEU A 329 5.17 11.11 -14.16
CA LEU A 329 4.44 11.42 -12.92
C LEU A 329 3.57 10.26 -12.39
N LEU A 330 3.48 9.15 -13.13
CA LEU A 330 2.79 7.94 -12.70
C LEU A 330 3.63 7.11 -11.70
N TYR A 331 4.22 7.76 -10.69
CA TYR A 331 5.11 7.11 -9.73
C TYR A 331 4.38 6.02 -8.94
N PHE A 332 3.13 6.25 -8.53
CA PHE A 332 2.29 5.26 -7.86
C PHE A 332 2.14 3.95 -8.67
N VAL A 333 1.92 4.04 -9.99
CA VAL A 333 1.80 2.88 -10.90
C VAL A 333 3.15 2.19 -11.13
N ARG A 334 4.25 2.84 -10.76
CA ARG A 334 5.61 2.30 -10.82
C ARG A 334 6.03 1.69 -9.48
N SER A 335 5.56 2.20 -8.34
CA SER A 335 5.93 1.71 -7.00
C SER A 335 5.06 0.54 -6.53
N HIS A 336 3.82 0.43 -6.99
CA HIS A 336 2.88 -0.62 -6.59
C HIS A 336 2.58 -1.62 -7.72
N PRO A 337 2.12 -2.86 -7.40
CA PRO A 337 1.64 -3.81 -8.39
C PRO A 337 0.44 -3.26 -9.17
N PRO A 338 0.22 -3.72 -10.41
CA PRO A 338 -0.98 -3.37 -11.17
C PRO A 338 -2.28 -3.67 -10.39
N ALA A 339 -3.26 -2.79 -10.51
CA ALA A 339 -4.61 -2.91 -9.94
C ALA A 339 -5.33 -4.18 -10.43
N ALA A 340 -5.01 -4.66 -11.64
CA ALA A 340 -5.46 -5.95 -12.15
C ALA A 340 -4.99 -7.15 -11.31
N ILE A 341 -3.89 -7.01 -10.56
CA ILE A 341 -3.37 -8.03 -9.63
C ILE A 341 -3.87 -7.77 -8.20
N ARG A 342 -3.83 -6.51 -7.75
CA ARG A 342 -4.21 -6.12 -6.38
C ARG A 342 -5.69 -6.36 -6.09
N ARG A 343 -6.59 -6.04 -7.02
CA ARG A 343 -8.05 -6.19 -6.81
C ARG A 343 -8.48 -7.63 -6.53
N PRO A 344 -8.03 -8.66 -7.27
CA PRO A 344 -8.28 -10.05 -6.88
C PRO A 344 -7.78 -10.41 -5.47
N VAL A 345 -6.60 -9.91 -5.05
CA VAL A 345 -6.06 -10.14 -3.71
C VAL A 345 -6.96 -9.53 -2.64
N ILE A 346 -7.38 -8.28 -2.83
CA ILE A 346 -8.31 -7.57 -1.94
C ILE A 346 -9.61 -8.37 -1.82
N GLN A 347 -10.25 -8.70 -2.94
CA GLN A 347 -11.52 -9.43 -2.97
C GLN A 347 -11.42 -10.81 -2.31
N LEU A 348 -10.33 -11.54 -2.58
CA LEU A 348 -10.03 -12.81 -1.94
C LEU A 348 -9.99 -12.66 -0.42
N TRP A 349 -9.19 -11.73 0.10
CA TRP A 349 -9.05 -11.57 1.55
C TRP A 349 -10.27 -10.99 2.23
N SER A 350 -11.07 -10.16 1.53
CA SER A 350 -12.39 -9.75 2.01
C SER A 350 -13.37 -10.91 2.12
N SER A 351 -13.30 -11.88 1.20
CA SER A 351 -14.11 -13.11 1.28
C SER A 351 -13.63 -14.02 2.42
N GLN A 352 -12.32 -14.26 2.51
CA GLN A 352 -11.72 -15.05 3.59
C GLN A 352 -12.04 -14.46 4.98
N TRP A 353 -11.91 -13.14 5.12
CA TRP A 353 -12.22 -12.43 6.36
C TRP A 353 -13.68 -12.66 6.81
N ARG A 354 -14.64 -12.59 5.87
CA ARG A 354 -16.06 -12.87 6.13
C ARG A 354 -16.31 -14.32 6.56
N ASN A 355 -15.50 -15.26 6.06
CA ASN A 355 -15.56 -16.67 6.45
C ASN A 355 -14.80 -16.97 7.76
N GLY A 356 -14.38 -15.93 8.50
CA GLY A 356 -13.65 -16.08 9.76
C GLY A 356 -12.18 -16.47 9.59
N VAL A 357 -11.66 -16.47 8.36
CA VAL A 357 -10.26 -16.76 8.07
C VAL A 357 -9.44 -15.47 8.18
N ARG A 358 -8.23 -15.57 8.72
CA ARG A 358 -7.27 -14.47 8.80
C ARG A 358 -5.99 -14.84 8.05
N PRO A 359 -5.24 -13.87 7.52
CA PRO A 359 -3.97 -14.13 6.87
C PRO A 359 -3.01 -14.87 7.80
N PRO A 360 -2.26 -15.85 7.28
CA PRO A 360 -1.22 -16.47 8.08
C PRO A 360 -0.19 -15.39 8.45
N ALA A 361 0.27 -15.42 9.69
CA ALA A 361 1.44 -14.65 10.08
C ALA A 361 2.64 -15.16 9.27
N ILE A 362 3.05 -14.44 8.23
CA ILE A 362 4.29 -14.72 7.52
C ILE A 362 5.42 -14.54 8.55
N GLY A 363 6.11 -15.65 8.88
CA GLY A 363 7.14 -15.72 9.93
C GLY A 363 6.83 -16.64 11.12
N ALA A 364 5.62 -17.21 11.23
CA ALA A 364 5.30 -18.19 12.29
C ALA A 364 5.74 -19.62 11.92
N ALA A 365 7.02 -19.81 11.57
CA ALA A 365 7.63 -21.14 11.57
C ALA A 365 8.40 -21.31 12.90
N GLN A 366 7.86 -22.15 13.78
CA GLN A 366 8.48 -22.74 14.98
C GLN A 366 9.19 -21.80 15.97
N GLY A 367 8.48 -21.50 17.07
CA GLY A 367 9.09 -21.41 18.41
C GLY A 367 10.20 -20.37 18.61
N GLY A 368 9.85 -19.08 18.59
CA GLY A 368 10.76 -18.03 19.04
C GLY A 368 10.05 -16.70 19.17
N SER A 369 9.88 -16.22 20.40
CA SER A 369 9.52 -14.83 20.68
C SER A 369 10.71 -13.93 20.31
N ASN A 370 10.74 -13.42 19.08
CA ASN A 370 11.42 -12.19 18.68
C ASN A 370 11.30 -12.02 17.16
N GLY A 371 10.98 -10.80 16.73
CA GLY A 371 11.26 -10.27 15.40
C GLY A 371 10.82 -11.15 14.23
N GLY A 372 9.68 -10.83 13.62
CA GLY A 372 9.43 -11.22 12.23
C GLY A 372 10.60 -10.74 11.38
N SER A 373 11.50 -11.66 11.07
CA SER A 373 12.61 -11.40 10.16
C SER A 373 12.00 -11.28 8.77
N PRO A 374 12.43 -10.31 7.94
CA PRO A 374 12.13 -10.39 6.52
C PRO A 374 12.66 -11.75 6.05
N LEU A 375 11.83 -12.54 5.37
CA LEU A 375 12.27 -13.80 4.79
C LEU A 375 13.54 -13.51 3.97
N PRO A 376 14.68 -14.20 4.24
CA PRO A 376 15.80 -14.16 3.33
C PRO A 376 15.39 -15.01 2.12
N PHE A 377 14.73 -14.41 1.14
CA PHE A 377 14.62 -15.00 -0.18
C PHE A 377 15.85 -14.60 -0.99
N PRO A 378 16.75 -15.54 -1.33
CA PRO A 378 17.68 -15.31 -2.41
C PRO A 378 16.93 -15.57 -3.72
N LEU A 379 16.74 -14.55 -4.56
CA LEU A 379 16.50 -14.80 -5.97
C LEU A 379 17.75 -14.39 -6.78
N PRO A 380 18.22 -15.27 -7.67
CA PRO A 380 19.45 -15.08 -8.42
C PRO A 380 19.15 -14.17 -9.62
N PHE A 381 19.28 -12.86 -9.45
CA PHE A 381 19.37 -11.96 -10.60
C PHE A 381 20.65 -11.13 -10.46
N PRO A 382 21.60 -11.25 -11.40
CA PRO A 382 22.75 -10.36 -11.43
C PRO A 382 22.24 -8.93 -11.64
N LEU A 383 22.55 -8.05 -10.69
CA LEU A 383 22.40 -6.61 -10.88
C LEU A 383 23.28 -6.21 -12.09
N PRO A 384 22.73 -5.53 -13.11
CA PRO A 384 23.55 -4.93 -14.13
C PRO A 384 24.46 -3.86 -13.51
N GLY A 385 25.75 -4.15 -13.48
CA GLY A 385 26.89 -3.23 -13.46
C GLY A 385 26.82 -1.99 -12.55
N ARG A 386 27.54 -2.05 -11.43
CA ARG A 386 28.45 -0.97 -11.03
C ARG A 386 29.88 -1.46 -11.17
#